data_AF-A0A7S3AWJ8-F1
#
_entry.id   AF-A0A7S3AWJ8-F1
#
_cell.length_a   1.000
_cell.length_b   1.000
_cell.length_c   1.000
_cell.angle_alpha   90.00
_cell.angle_beta   90.00
_cell.angle_gamma   90.00
#
_symmetry.space_group_name_H-M   'P 1'
#
loop_
_entity.id
_entity.type
_entity.pdbx_description
1 polymer ?
#
loop_
_entity_poly.entity_id
_entity_poly.type
_entity_poly.pdbx_seq_one_letter_code
_entity_poly.pdbx_strand_id
1 'polypeptide(L)'
;AQLGPPLLIMTTIRLGTRPPCERTLESFAAHAACRINHGFFPGGPRAEQDLRVIEVSGALGRGHSCYRRARHLLLEWQMHSGSPNTGVWTDGKVDGPLVTWAALAPCVWVLNPCRVLPSRLLGTHRHSAVVGYATARGHWIAGFEQMTVRLGTDGEVRFEVRSCSRGSGPVGRIIFPLLAPAQHRFFREQVRCMQRALK
;
A
#
# COMPACT_ATOMS: atom_id res chain seq x y z
N ALA A 1 0.89 -19.38 39.31
CA ALA A 1 1.99 -19.26 38.33
C ALA A 1 1.77 -17.98 37.52
N GLN A 2 2.60 -16.96 37.77
CA GLN A 2 2.58 -15.72 36.97
C GLN A 2 3.12 -16.07 35.58
N LEU A 3 2.27 -15.93 34.56
CA LEU A 3 2.70 -16.01 33.17
C LEU A 3 3.71 -14.87 32.93
N GLY A 4 4.96 -15.23 32.63
CA GLY A 4 6.00 -14.27 32.29
C GLY A 4 5.61 -13.36 31.12
N PRO A 5 6.28 -12.21 30.94
CA PRO A 5 5.95 -11.28 29.86
C PRO A 5 6.02 -12.01 28.51
N PRO A 6 5.04 -11.79 27.61
CA PRO A 6 5.02 -12.47 26.32
C PRO A 6 6.31 -12.14 25.57
N LEU A 7 6.94 -13.19 25.04
CA LEU A 7 8.10 -13.12 24.17
C LEU A 7 7.88 -12.02 23.13
N LEU A 8 8.74 -11.00 23.16
CA LEU A 8 8.64 -9.78 22.37
C LEU A 8 8.86 -10.08 20.89
N ILE A 9 7.84 -10.57 20.19
CA ILE A 9 7.82 -10.54 18.73
C ILE A 9 7.55 -9.07 18.36
N MET A 10 8.61 -8.27 18.16
CA MET A 10 8.58 -6.86 17.73
C MET A 10 8.02 -6.66 16.31
N THR A 11 7.00 -7.42 15.92
CA THR A 11 6.23 -7.12 14.72
C THR A 11 5.04 -6.29 15.10
N THR A 12 5.02 -5.09 14.56
CA THR A 12 3.89 -4.17 14.56
C THR A 12 2.81 -4.67 13.60
N ILE A 13 2.59 -5.98 13.45
CA ILE A 13 1.44 -6.48 12.71
C ILE A 13 0.39 -6.80 13.75
N ARG A 14 -0.73 -6.10 13.69
CA ARG A 14 -1.87 -6.37 14.58
C ARG A 14 -2.88 -7.22 13.84
N LEU A 15 -3.19 -8.36 14.45
CA LEU A 15 -4.28 -9.23 14.03
C LEU A 15 -5.54 -8.89 14.82
N GLY A 16 -6.69 -8.82 14.13
CA GLY A 16 -7.98 -8.55 14.75
C GLY A 16 -9.10 -9.35 14.11
N THR A 17 -10.19 -9.54 14.86
CA THR A 17 -11.40 -10.24 14.39
C THR A 17 -12.41 -9.33 13.71
N ARG A 18 -12.20 -8.01 13.79
CA ARG A 18 -13.06 -6.97 13.21
C ARG A 18 -12.22 -6.00 12.38
N PRO A 19 -12.81 -5.35 11.37
CA PRO A 19 -12.15 -4.26 10.66
C PRO A 19 -11.62 -3.22 11.66
N PRO A 20 -10.41 -2.67 11.44
CA PRO A 20 -9.89 -1.63 12.32
C PRO A 20 -10.74 -0.36 12.20
N CYS A 21 -11.13 0.22 13.33
CA CYS A 21 -11.70 1.57 13.34
C CYS A 21 -10.59 2.62 13.21
N GLU A 22 -10.96 3.85 12.86
CA GLU A 22 -10.03 4.98 12.69
C GLU A 22 -9.12 5.17 13.91
N ARG A 23 -9.69 5.20 15.12
CA ARG A 23 -8.90 5.29 16.37
C ARG A 23 -7.86 4.17 16.52
N THR A 24 -8.15 2.96 16.03
CA THR A 24 -7.19 1.85 16.04
C THR A 24 -6.05 2.10 15.06
N LEU A 25 -6.36 2.64 13.87
CA LEU A 25 -5.36 2.98 12.84
C LEU A 25 -4.45 4.12 13.31
N GLU A 26 -5.03 5.19 13.86
CA GLU A 26 -4.31 6.33 14.44
C GLU A 26 -3.39 5.89 15.58
N SER A 27 -3.93 5.15 16.56
CA SER A 27 -3.13 4.63 17.67
C SER A 27 -2.01 3.74 17.14
N PHE A 28 -2.28 2.89 16.16
CA PHE A 28 -1.29 2.01 15.60
C PHE A 28 -0.17 2.80 14.86
N ALA A 29 -0.54 3.83 14.10
CA ALA A 29 0.40 4.72 13.43
C ALA A 29 1.31 5.46 14.41
N ALA A 30 0.76 5.94 15.53
CA ALA A 30 1.52 6.64 16.57
C ALA A 30 2.58 5.76 17.25
N HIS A 31 2.33 4.45 17.35
CA HIS A 31 3.26 3.50 18.00
C HIS A 31 4.22 2.82 17.01
N ALA A 32 3.84 2.71 15.74
CA ALA A 32 4.67 2.06 14.75
C ALA A 32 5.91 2.92 14.44
N ALA A 33 7.09 2.30 14.52
CA ALA A 33 8.33 2.96 14.12
C ALA A 33 8.28 3.30 12.63
N CYS A 34 8.04 4.58 12.31
CA CYS A 34 7.83 5.10 10.95
C CYS A 34 9.10 5.14 10.09
N ARG A 35 10.14 4.37 10.43
CA ARG A 35 11.36 4.28 9.63
C ARG A 35 11.20 3.17 8.59
N ILE A 36 11.41 3.51 7.33
CA ILE A 36 11.40 2.55 6.21
C ILE A 36 12.38 1.41 6.51
N ASN A 37 11.96 0.17 6.28
CA ASN A 37 12.72 -1.03 6.66
C ASN A 37 13.68 -1.55 5.57
N HIS A 38 13.86 -0.80 4.49
CA HIS A 38 14.72 -1.10 3.35
C HIS A 38 15.35 0.15 2.73
N GLY A 39 16.27 -0.04 1.78
CA GLY A 39 16.97 1.04 1.08
C GLY A 39 16.83 1.01 -0.45
N PHE A 40 15.85 0.29 -0.99
CA PHE A 40 15.49 0.34 -2.43
C PHE A 40 14.19 1.12 -2.63
N PHE A 41 14.09 1.85 -3.75
CA PHE A 41 13.02 2.79 -4.07
C PHE A 41 12.70 2.73 -5.58
N PRO A 42 11.55 3.26 -6.04
CA PRO A 42 11.24 3.33 -7.46
C PRO A 42 12.37 4.00 -8.26
N GLY A 43 12.79 3.37 -9.37
CA GLY A 43 13.86 3.88 -10.23
C GLY A 43 15.26 3.89 -9.60
N GLY A 44 15.45 3.26 -8.44
CA GLY A 44 16.75 3.18 -7.76
C GLY A 44 17.75 2.22 -8.43
N PRO A 45 19.05 2.29 -8.06
CA PRO A 45 20.12 1.50 -8.68
C PRO A 45 20.13 0.02 -8.28
N ARG A 46 19.39 -0.36 -7.23
CA ARG A 46 19.28 -1.78 -6.84
C ARG A 46 18.37 -2.48 -7.83
N ALA A 47 18.90 -3.53 -8.44
CA ALA A 47 18.16 -4.33 -9.39
C ALA A 47 16.87 -4.85 -8.76
N GLU A 48 15.74 -4.52 -9.37
CA GLU A 48 14.44 -5.12 -9.03
C GLU A 48 14.41 -6.64 -9.28
N GLN A 49 15.47 -7.20 -9.87
CA GLN A 49 15.64 -8.62 -10.19
C GLN A 49 15.50 -9.55 -8.98
N ASP A 50 15.89 -9.08 -7.78
CA ASP A 50 15.77 -9.86 -6.53
C ASP A 50 14.45 -9.58 -5.75
N LEU A 51 13.56 -8.77 -6.34
CA LEU A 51 12.29 -8.40 -5.74
C LEU A 51 11.16 -9.10 -6.46
N ARG A 52 10.13 -9.49 -5.71
CA ARG A 52 8.86 -9.80 -6.33
C ARG A 52 8.24 -8.49 -6.79
N VAL A 53 8.00 -8.40 -8.09
CA VAL A 53 7.25 -7.32 -8.71
C VAL A 53 5.82 -7.82 -8.97
N ILE A 54 4.83 -7.07 -8.47
CA ILE A 54 3.42 -7.27 -8.83
C ILE A 54 2.95 -6.00 -9.50
N GLU A 55 2.38 -6.16 -10.69
CA GLU A 55 1.74 -5.08 -11.43
C GLU A 55 0.30 -5.45 -11.72
N VAL A 56 -0.61 -4.55 -11.38
CA VAL A 56 -2.01 -4.64 -11.78
C VAL A 56 -2.44 -3.31 -12.35
N SER A 57 -3.28 -3.36 -13.38
CA SER A 57 -3.79 -2.16 -14.03
C SER A 57 -5.23 -2.34 -14.45
N GLY A 58 -5.93 -1.22 -14.65
CA GLY A 58 -7.29 -1.20 -15.14
C GLY A 58 -7.62 0.11 -15.84
N ALA A 59 -8.40 0.01 -16.92
CA ALA A 59 -8.99 1.17 -17.58
C ALA A 59 -10.04 1.81 -16.65
N LEU A 60 -10.02 3.14 -16.58
CA LEU A 60 -10.95 3.96 -15.80
C LEU A 60 -11.96 4.72 -16.67
N GLY A 61 -11.63 4.98 -17.93
CA GLY A 61 -12.45 5.76 -18.85
C GLY A 61 -11.58 6.52 -19.84
N ARG A 62 -12.10 7.63 -20.38
CA ARG A 62 -11.41 8.43 -21.41
C ARG A 62 -11.48 9.93 -21.12
N GLY A 63 -10.47 10.65 -21.61
CA GLY A 63 -10.41 12.10 -21.65
C GLY A 63 -9.99 12.78 -20.33
N HIS A 64 -9.76 14.10 -20.44
CA HIS A 64 -9.25 14.94 -19.36
C HIS A 64 -10.18 14.99 -18.14
N SER A 65 -11.50 14.92 -18.33
CA SER A 65 -12.45 14.94 -17.21
C SER A 65 -12.30 13.70 -16.32
N CYS A 66 -12.24 12.51 -16.93
CA CYS A 66 -11.98 11.26 -16.20
C CYS A 66 -10.60 11.31 -15.52
N TYR A 67 -9.57 11.77 -16.23
CA TYR A 67 -8.22 11.91 -15.66
C TYR A 67 -8.19 12.82 -14.43
N ARG A 68 -8.84 14.00 -14.48
CA ARG A 68 -8.87 14.92 -13.33
C ARG A 68 -9.56 14.30 -12.11
N ARG A 69 -10.68 13.61 -12.31
CA ARG A 69 -11.40 12.91 -11.24
C ARG A 69 -10.54 11.79 -10.65
N ALA A 70 -9.97 10.94 -11.50
CA ALA A 70 -9.09 9.84 -11.10
C ALA A 70 -7.86 10.34 -10.34
N ARG A 71 -7.22 11.42 -10.84
CA ARG A 71 -6.10 12.09 -10.20
C ARG A 71 -6.47 12.61 -8.81
N HIS A 72 -7.64 13.24 -8.68
CA HIS A 72 -8.10 13.73 -7.38
C HIS A 72 -8.28 12.58 -6.38
N LEU A 73 -9.00 11.51 -6.76
CA LEU A 73 -9.15 10.32 -5.92
C LEU A 73 -7.80 9.73 -5.49
N LEU A 74 -6.84 9.65 -6.43
CA LEU A 74 -5.51 9.13 -6.13
C LEU A 74 -4.76 9.98 -5.09
N LEU A 75 -4.75 11.30 -5.27
CA LEU A 75 -4.03 12.22 -4.38
C LEU A 75 -4.66 12.28 -2.98
N GLU A 76 -5.96 12.05 -2.89
CA GLU A 76 -6.72 11.95 -1.63
C GLU A 76 -6.70 10.53 -1.02
N TRP A 77 -5.84 9.63 -1.52
CA TRP A 77 -5.72 8.24 -1.02
C TRP A 77 -7.02 7.42 -1.08
N GLN A 78 -7.91 7.73 -2.02
CA GLN A 78 -9.23 7.12 -2.15
C GLN A 78 -9.25 5.85 -3.02
N MET A 79 -8.09 5.29 -3.38
CA MET A 79 -8.03 4.04 -4.16
C MET A 79 -8.55 2.81 -3.40
N HIS A 80 -8.88 2.93 -2.12
CA HIS A 80 -9.57 1.90 -1.34
C HIS A 80 -10.99 2.28 -0.93
N SER A 81 -11.48 3.48 -1.32
CA SER A 81 -12.80 3.96 -0.91
C SER A 81 -13.90 3.00 -1.31
N GLY A 82 -14.77 2.66 -0.35
CA GLY A 82 -15.87 1.71 -0.54
C GLY A 82 -15.46 0.23 -0.48
N SER A 83 -14.19 -0.09 -0.23
CA SER A 83 -13.78 -1.47 0.05
C SER A 83 -14.12 -1.83 1.50
N PRO A 84 -14.85 -2.94 1.76
CA PRO A 84 -15.03 -3.43 3.12
C PRO A 84 -13.78 -4.16 3.63
N ASN A 85 -12.87 -4.56 2.73
CA ASN A 85 -11.81 -5.53 3.00
C ASN A 85 -10.40 -4.94 2.99
N THR A 86 -10.23 -3.71 2.55
CA THR A 86 -8.92 -3.08 2.42
C THR A 86 -9.04 -1.58 2.66
N GLY A 87 -7.97 -0.97 3.13
CA GLY A 87 -7.93 0.48 3.22
C GLY A 87 -6.57 1.02 3.60
N VAL A 88 -6.54 2.34 3.63
CA VAL A 88 -5.38 3.14 3.98
C VAL A 88 -5.83 4.23 4.94
N TRP A 89 -5.00 4.49 5.93
CA TRP A 89 -5.08 5.66 6.80
C TRP A 89 -3.75 6.41 6.70
N THR A 90 -3.82 7.74 6.68
CA THR A 90 -2.66 8.65 6.63
C THR A 90 -3.02 9.93 7.37
N ASP A 91 -2.02 10.59 7.97
CA ASP A 91 -2.22 11.92 8.59
C ASP A 91 -2.20 13.07 7.57
N GLY A 92 -2.14 12.74 6.28
CA GLY A 92 -2.13 13.68 5.17
C GLY A 92 -0.79 14.38 4.94
N LYS A 93 0.22 14.15 5.79
CA LYS A 93 1.52 14.80 5.65
C LYS A 93 2.36 14.12 4.59
N VAL A 94 3.10 14.93 3.84
CA VAL A 94 4.17 14.42 2.97
C VAL A 94 5.22 13.76 3.85
N ASP A 95 5.68 12.57 3.45
CA ASP A 95 6.58 11.75 4.24
C ASP A 95 6.00 11.38 5.63
N GLY A 96 4.67 11.42 5.77
CA GLY A 96 3.96 11.10 6.99
C GLY A 96 3.78 9.61 7.25
N PRO A 97 3.33 9.25 8.47
CA PRO A 97 2.90 7.90 8.78
C PRO A 97 1.73 7.47 7.88
N LEU A 98 1.74 6.20 7.49
CA LEU A 98 0.66 5.58 6.74
C LEU A 98 0.40 4.19 7.31
N VAL A 99 -0.85 3.78 7.37
CA VAL A 99 -1.23 2.43 7.78
C VAL A 99 -2.09 1.84 6.69
N THR A 100 -1.66 0.72 6.13
CA THR A 100 -2.56 -0.09 5.31
C THR A 100 -3.19 -1.18 6.14
N TRP A 101 -4.42 -1.52 5.81
CA TRP A 101 -5.12 -2.62 6.44
C TRP A 101 -5.81 -3.49 5.40
N ALA A 102 -5.88 -4.79 5.68
CA ALA A 102 -6.49 -5.77 4.81
C ALA A 102 -7.07 -6.94 5.60
N ALA A 103 -8.22 -7.46 5.15
CA ALA A 103 -8.67 -8.78 5.53
C ALA A 103 -7.72 -9.80 4.90
N LEU A 104 -7.14 -10.70 5.70
CA LEU A 104 -6.41 -11.88 5.21
C LEU A 104 -7.35 -13.08 5.03
N ALA A 105 -8.21 -13.31 6.01
CA ALA A 105 -9.20 -14.38 6.06
C ALA A 105 -10.47 -13.88 6.74
N PRO A 106 -11.58 -14.64 6.75
CA PRO A 106 -12.76 -14.29 7.55
C PRO A 106 -12.36 -14.02 8.99
N CYS A 107 -12.73 -12.85 9.51
CA CYS A 107 -12.37 -12.41 10.86
C CYS A 107 -10.84 -12.36 11.14
N VAL A 108 -10.00 -12.16 10.12
CA VAL A 108 -8.55 -11.94 10.32
C VAL A 108 -8.14 -10.69 9.55
N TRP A 109 -7.87 -9.63 10.29
CA TRP A 109 -7.43 -8.33 9.75
C TRP A 109 -5.96 -8.10 10.08
N VAL A 110 -5.20 -7.57 9.13
CA VAL A 110 -3.82 -7.15 9.32
C VAL A 110 -3.72 -5.65 9.19
N LEU A 111 -2.95 -5.04 10.10
CA LEU A 111 -2.49 -3.66 10.00
C LEU A 111 -0.99 -3.67 9.68
N ASN A 112 -0.59 -2.88 8.68
CA ASN A 112 0.79 -2.78 8.22
C ASN A 112 1.27 -1.34 8.35
N PRO A 113 2.41 -1.11 9.03
CA PRO A 113 2.96 0.23 9.10
C PRO A 113 3.71 0.56 7.82
N CYS A 114 3.44 1.75 7.31
CA CYS A 114 4.01 2.29 6.10
C CYS A 114 4.39 3.75 6.32
N ARG A 115 5.07 4.31 5.33
CA ARG A 115 5.38 5.75 5.27
C ARG A 115 5.13 6.24 3.86
N VAL A 116 4.46 7.38 3.74
CA VAL A 116 4.25 8.04 2.44
C VAL A 116 5.61 8.31 1.81
N LEU A 117 5.78 7.98 0.53
CA LEU A 117 7.00 8.33 -0.20
C LEU A 117 6.93 9.78 -0.69
N PRO A 118 7.99 10.57 -0.51
CA PRO A 118 8.11 11.88 -1.15
C PRO A 118 7.95 11.79 -2.68
N SER A 119 7.23 12.74 -3.28
CA SER A 119 6.97 12.77 -4.73
C SER A 119 8.24 12.70 -5.59
N ARG A 120 9.36 13.27 -5.12
CA ARG A 120 10.68 13.18 -5.77
C ARG A 120 11.19 11.76 -6.00
N LEU A 121 10.70 10.77 -5.23
CA LEU A 121 11.09 9.36 -5.36
C LEU A 121 10.18 8.56 -6.30
N LEU A 122 9.06 9.13 -6.74
CA LEU A 122 8.03 8.44 -7.51
C LEU A 122 8.10 8.74 -9.01
N GLY A 123 9.01 9.63 -9.41
CA GLY A 123 9.05 10.18 -10.76
C GLY A 123 7.85 11.08 -11.07
N THR A 124 7.99 11.91 -12.09
CA THR A 124 6.89 12.75 -12.59
C THR A 124 6.87 12.68 -14.11
N HIS A 125 5.73 12.33 -14.70
CA HIS A 125 5.52 12.43 -16.14
C HIS A 125 4.43 13.45 -16.44
N ARG A 126 4.55 14.15 -17.58
CA ARG A 126 3.43 14.92 -18.11
C ARG A 126 2.25 13.97 -18.31
N HIS A 127 1.08 14.35 -17.82
CA HIS A 127 -0.16 13.54 -17.87
C HIS A 127 -0.17 12.30 -16.97
N SER A 128 0.65 12.27 -15.91
CA SER A 128 0.46 11.31 -14.82
C SER A 128 0.36 11.98 -13.45
N ALA A 129 -0.30 11.28 -12.54
CA ALA A 129 -0.25 11.54 -11.10
C ALA A 129 0.19 10.26 -10.40
N VAL A 130 1.07 10.40 -9.41
CA VAL A 130 1.67 9.28 -8.70
C VAL A 130 1.63 9.53 -7.20
N VAL A 131 1.21 8.54 -6.44
CA VAL A 131 1.42 8.44 -5.00
C VAL A 131 2.05 7.10 -4.69
N GLY A 132 2.69 6.98 -3.53
CA GLY A 132 3.31 5.73 -3.13
C GLY A 132 3.69 5.74 -1.67
N TYR A 133 3.95 4.54 -1.15
CA TYR A 133 4.44 4.36 0.22
C TYR A 133 5.45 3.23 0.27
N ALA A 134 6.22 3.20 1.35
CA ALA A 134 7.13 2.12 1.66
C ALA A 134 6.79 1.47 3.00
N THR A 135 7.06 0.18 3.12
CA THR A 135 6.89 -0.57 4.36
C THR A 135 7.85 -0.07 5.44
N ALA A 136 7.33 0.15 6.64
CA ALA A 136 8.11 0.60 7.79
C ALA A 136 8.60 -0.56 8.66
N ARG A 137 9.44 -0.25 9.65
CA ARG A 137 9.98 -1.21 10.60
C ARG A 137 8.85 -1.90 11.37
N GLY A 138 8.95 -3.23 11.50
CA GLY A 138 7.93 -4.07 12.13
C GLY A 138 6.97 -4.75 11.14
N HIS A 139 7.04 -4.41 9.84
CA HIS A 139 6.36 -5.14 8.77
C HIS A 139 7.13 -6.42 8.37
N TRP A 140 6.43 -7.54 8.14
CA TRP A 140 7.01 -8.78 7.58
C TRP A 140 7.51 -8.67 6.14
N ILE A 141 7.17 -7.59 5.44
CA ILE A 141 7.56 -7.32 4.06
C ILE A 141 8.45 -6.09 4.08
N ALA A 142 9.48 -6.13 3.24
CA ALA A 142 10.27 -4.98 2.86
C ALA A 142 9.93 -4.66 1.41
N GLY A 143 9.34 -3.50 1.15
CA GLY A 143 8.93 -3.10 -0.18
C GLY A 143 8.30 -1.73 -0.26
N PHE A 144 8.09 -1.28 -1.49
CA PHE A 144 7.30 -0.09 -1.77
C PHE A 144 6.17 -0.41 -2.72
N GLU A 145 5.19 0.48 -2.73
CA GLU A 145 4.05 0.44 -3.62
C GLU A 145 3.87 1.82 -4.25
N GLN A 146 3.64 1.81 -5.57
CA GLN A 146 3.43 2.99 -6.38
C GLN A 146 2.11 2.85 -7.11
N MET A 147 1.26 3.87 -6.97
CA MET A 147 -0.06 3.93 -7.56
C MET A 147 -0.09 5.12 -8.51
N THR A 148 -0.41 4.85 -9.78
CA THR A 148 -0.29 5.81 -10.86
C THR A 148 -1.60 5.93 -11.62
N VAL A 149 -2.04 7.16 -11.85
CA VAL A 149 -3.08 7.47 -12.85
C VAL A 149 -2.39 8.10 -14.05
N ARG A 150 -2.62 7.56 -15.25
CA ARG A 150 -2.05 8.06 -16.52
C ARG A 150 -3.15 8.39 -17.51
N LEU A 151 -2.98 9.47 -18.27
CA LEU A 151 -3.75 9.77 -19.47
C LEU A 151 -2.88 9.47 -20.69
N GLY A 152 -3.29 8.47 -21.48
CA GLY A 152 -2.66 8.07 -22.73
C GLY A 152 -2.87 9.10 -23.84
N THR A 153 -2.03 9.03 -24.87
CA THR A 153 -2.13 9.89 -26.06
C THR A 153 -3.41 9.65 -26.86
N ASP A 154 -3.97 8.45 -26.77
CA ASP A 154 -5.27 8.08 -27.35
C ASP A 154 -6.45 8.59 -26.50
N GLY A 155 -6.18 9.21 -25.34
CA GLY A 155 -7.17 9.69 -24.39
C GLY A 155 -7.63 8.63 -23.38
N GLU A 156 -7.10 7.40 -23.36
CA GLU A 156 -7.44 6.42 -22.33
C GLU A 156 -6.87 6.82 -20.96
N VAL A 157 -7.68 6.68 -19.91
CA VAL A 157 -7.25 6.88 -18.53
C VAL A 157 -7.06 5.53 -17.87
N ARG A 158 -5.84 5.24 -17.42
CA ARG A 158 -5.49 3.99 -16.71
C ARG A 158 -5.09 4.27 -15.27
N PHE A 159 -5.44 3.34 -14.40
CA PHE A 159 -4.90 3.23 -13.05
C PHE A 159 -3.99 2.00 -12.97
N GLU A 160 -2.81 2.19 -12.42
CA GLU A 160 -1.74 1.20 -12.34
C GLU A 160 -1.25 1.13 -10.89
N VAL A 161 -1.07 -0.08 -10.37
CA VAL A 161 -0.44 -0.34 -9.08
C VAL A 161 0.78 -1.21 -9.34
N ARG A 162 1.95 -0.74 -8.92
CA ARG A 162 3.22 -1.46 -8.97
C ARG A 162 3.73 -1.65 -7.54
N SER A 163 3.96 -2.90 -7.15
CA SER A 163 4.54 -3.27 -5.87
C SER A 163 5.85 -4.00 -6.08
N CYS A 164 6.92 -3.52 -5.45
CA CYS A 164 8.22 -4.18 -5.46
C CYS A 164 8.57 -4.57 -4.02
N SER A 165 8.67 -5.88 -3.75
CA SER A 165 8.77 -6.36 -2.36
C SER A 165 9.58 -7.65 -2.19
N ARG A 166 10.04 -7.88 -0.97
CA ARG A 166 10.67 -9.12 -0.49
C ARG A 166 10.31 -9.38 0.98
N GLY A 167 10.55 -10.58 1.47
CA GLY A 167 10.42 -10.89 2.91
C GLY A 167 11.41 -10.09 3.78
N SER A 168 10.92 -9.50 4.87
CA SER A 168 11.72 -8.75 5.85
C SER A 168 12.14 -9.65 7.01
N GLY A 169 13.45 -9.77 7.26
CA GLY A 169 14.01 -10.65 8.28
C GLY A 169 13.76 -12.16 8.01
N PRO A 170 14.17 -13.04 8.95
CA PRO A 170 14.04 -14.49 8.78
C PRO A 170 12.58 -14.95 8.64
N VAL A 171 11.70 -14.46 9.52
CA VAL A 171 10.27 -14.79 9.52
C VAL A 171 9.59 -14.30 8.25
N GLY A 172 9.86 -13.06 7.84
CA GLY A 172 9.30 -12.51 6.61
C GLY A 172 9.70 -13.32 5.37
N ARG A 173 10.95 -13.80 5.27
CA ARG A 173 11.39 -14.64 4.14
C ARG A 173 10.63 -15.96 4.05
N ILE A 174 10.28 -16.56 5.18
CA ILE A 174 9.51 -17.81 5.23
C ILE A 174 8.05 -17.57 4.84
N ILE A 175 7.44 -16.49 5.37
CA ILE A 175 6.01 -16.20 5.16
C ILE A 175 5.75 -15.58 3.79
N PHE A 176 6.68 -14.80 3.24
CA PHE A 176 6.49 -14.01 2.02
C PHE A 176 6.02 -14.78 0.77
N PRO A 177 6.51 -16.01 0.48
CA PRO A 177 5.95 -16.87 -0.56
C PRO A 177 4.43 -17.05 -0.45
N LEU A 178 3.92 -17.22 0.77
CA LEU A 178 2.51 -17.49 1.07
C LEU A 178 1.62 -16.24 0.97
N LEU A 179 2.21 -15.04 1.04
CA LEU A 179 1.46 -13.77 1.00
C LEU A 179 1.12 -13.31 -0.42
N ALA A 180 1.67 -13.94 -1.47
CA ALA A 180 1.48 -13.50 -2.86
C ALA A 180 -0.02 -13.40 -3.27
N PRO A 181 -0.90 -14.36 -2.93
CA PRO A 181 -2.31 -14.25 -3.27
C PRO A 181 -3.01 -13.10 -2.55
N ALA A 182 -2.66 -12.86 -1.28
CA ALA A 182 -3.21 -11.76 -0.50
C ALA A 182 -2.79 -10.39 -1.06
N GLN A 183 -1.53 -10.23 -1.48
CA GLN A 183 -1.04 -9.01 -2.15
C GLN A 183 -1.78 -8.78 -3.47
N HIS A 184 -1.92 -9.80 -4.33
CA HIS A 184 -2.67 -9.66 -5.57
C HIS A 184 -4.14 -9.28 -5.34
N ARG A 185 -4.79 -9.88 -4.33
CA ARG A 185 -6.17 -9.52 -3.95
C ARG A 185 -6.25 -8.06 -3.53
N PHE A 186 -5.32 -7.61 -2.68
CA PHE A 186 -5.26 -6.24 -2.19
C PHE A 186 -5.12 -5.24 -3.34
N PHE A 187 -4.19 -5.46 -4.28
CA PHE A 187 -4.00 -4.54 -5.42
C PHE A 187 -5.16 -4.58 -6.43
N ARG A 188 -5.71 -5.76 -6.72
CA ARG A 188 -6.89 -5.86 -7.60
C ARG A 188 -8.10 -5.14 -7.00
N GLU A 189 -8.25 -5.15 -5.68
CA GLU A 189 -9.32 -4.41 -5.02
C GLU A 189 -9.15 -2.89 -5.17
N GLN A 190 -7.92 -2.38 -5.15
CA GLN A 190 -7.67 -0.96 -5.45
C GLN A 190 -8.15 -0.57 -6.84
N VAL A 191 -7.79 -1.38 -7.85
CA VAL A 191 -8.23 -1.16 -9.24
C VAL A 191 -9.74 -1.16 -9.33
N ARG A 192 -10.41 -2.11 -8.67
CA ARG A 192 -11.89 -2.18 -8.64
C ARG A 192 -12.52 -0.98 -7.95
N CYS A 193 -11.96 -0.50 -6.84
CA CYS A 193 -12.46 0.69 -6.15
C CYS A 193 -12.37 1.93 -7.04
N MET A 194 -11.21 2.15 -7.67
CA MET A 194 -11.03 3.26 -8.63
C MET A 194 -12.01 3.17 -9.80
N GLN A 195 -12.23 1.98 -10.36
CA GLN A 195 -13.21 1.77 -11.43
C GLN A 195 -14.64 2.05 -10.96
N ARG A 196 -15.03 1.61 -9.76
CA ARG A 196 -16.36 1.87 -9.19
C ARG A 196 -16.61 3.35 -8.93
N ALA A 197 -15.61 4.09 -8.47
CA ALA A 197 -15.73 5.51 -8.15
C ALA A 197 -15.87 6.43 -9.38
N LEU A 198 -15.56 5.92 -10.58
CA LEU A 198 -15.56 6.69 -11.83
C LEU A 198 -16.64 6.30 -12.83
N LYS A 199 -17.33 5.16 -12.59
CA LYS A 199 -18.60 4.85 -13.23
C LYS A 199 -19.67 5.85 -12.80
#